data_AF-A0A5B9DF77-F1
#
_entry.id   AF-A0A5B9DF77-F1
#
_cell.length_a   1.000
_cell.length_b   1.000
_cell.length_c   1.000
_cell.angle_alpha   90.00
_cell.angle_beta   90.00
_cell.angle_gamma   90.00
#
_symmetry.space_group_name_H-M   'P 1'
#
loop_
_entity.id
_entity.type
_entity.pdbx_description
1 polymer ?
#
loop_
_entity_poly.entity_id
_entity_poly.type
_entity_poly.pdbx_seq_one_letter_code
_entity_poly.pdbx_strand_id
1 'polypeptide(L)'
;MNIQLNAFLNRIGDNFIQDWYNIRDIQTWMMEEIYRKRVQFPYFKKKTLFSWVSFNKNPKSKKNPSRFYNKKLDSLFRYFFLKMFSGLNEKRLILKGIEGHVRKESELFFEYEYMLSQDELSEFRNFKHKFNHPDHHYRIISYIFNLIIMVFGKLIKDLIKNDVQIHMLCAKIKEKESTGEKYLHFLIIVEKPDREFLNAYLHYLIFNFAEILPGIDRKLLKSLNRQKNHIYPIALKEYPKSLKKIPTVLYILQRKVHILKQIIPILDILNFVGSRVEDTKYHTNELVNDIIQEKICDDNENQKDLSKIFDFLNSTASLFSTFQSNNRANISRQYQLFFFYCQHFSLRGLKTIHENSHVFFPDKIAESLLKHKETLNQKGINFNTFSNFLRRGFSLPTDDALDIVFNKIFDKSINELNEAFFEVYLFSLNTKFDLLIEEIRQKNPNFNYSYEEIIHDIFIIIHNLISKIFIADKPEDVQQYFNDPLSRYTPKNIALRVLELRIFREIPLSDNNWVDYFTSRNKEQVKKTLKPYADIPDSYFFTPERLLKINMIYDRGNLESTKYLEEWIIEIIAKFYKFQINIDEKLPNNYTNNELYESFFNEFSKGIMDTQIREKLEEITEFFVEIWENKE
;
A
#
# COMPACT_ATOMS: atom_id res chain seq x y z
N MET A 1 -2.00 -32.14 13.45
CA MET A 1 -0.90 -31.93 12.49
C MET A 1 -1.40 -32.18 11.07
N ASN A 2 -1.33 -31.17 10.21
CA ASN A 2 -1.91 -31.22 8.87
C ASN A 2 -0.81 -31.52 7.83
N ILE A 3 -0.52 -32.80 7.64
CA ILE A 3 0.60 -33.30 6.82
C ILE A 3 0.61 -32.71 5.41
N GLN A 4 -0.57 -32.53 4.80
CA GLN A 4 -0.68 -32.06 3.42
C GLN A 4 -0.43 -30.55 3.31
N LEU A 5 -0.92 -29.76 4.28
CA LEU A 5 -0.62 -28.34 4.33
C LEU A 5 0.87 -28.12 4.62
N ASN A 6 1.42 -28.83 5.59
CA ASN A 6 2.85 -28.79 5.92
C ASN A 6 3.73 -29.09 4.70
N ALA A 7 3.42 -30.15 3.95
CA ALA A 7 4.15 -30.49 2.73
C ALA A 7 4.05 -29.40 1.66
N PHE A 8 2.87 -28.79 1.47
CA PHE A 8 2.70 -27.68 0.54
C PHE A 8 3.51 -26.45 0.94
N LEU A 9 3.44 -26.03 2.21
CA LEU A 9 4.19 -24.90 2.75
C LEU A 9 5.70 -25.14 2.67
N ASN A 10 6.17 -26.33 3.04
CA ASN A 10 7.59 -26.68 2.92
C ASN A 10 8.08 -26.59 1.49
N ARG A 11 7.31 -27.06 0.51
CA ARG A 11 7.72 -26.98 -0.89
C ARG A 11 7.75 -25.53 -1.41
N ILE A 12 6.84 -24.67 -0.98
CA ILE A 12 6.98 -23.23 -1.25
C ILE A 12 8.30 -22.76 -0.63
N GLY A 13 8.53 -23.11 0.63
CA GLY A 13 9.70 -22.65 1.35
C GLY A 13 11.02 -23.06 0.72
N ASP A 14 11.16 -24.33 0.38
CA ASP A 14 12.36 -24.89 -0.24
C ASP A 14 12.66 -24.28 -1.62
N ASN A 15 11.64 -23.75 -2.34
CA ASN A 15 11.83 -23.13 -3.65
C ASN A 15 12.05 -21.60 -3.60
N PHE A 16 11.69 -20.93 -2.51
CA PHE A 16 11.65 -19.46 -2.45
C PHE A 16 12.33 -18.86 -1.20
N ILE A 17 13.31 -19.57 -0.61
CA ILE A 17 14.01 -19.16 0.63
C ILE A 17 14.54 -17.72 0.58
N GLN A 18 15.01 -17.26 -0.57
CA GLN A 18 15.61 -15.93 -0.74
C GLN A 18 14.68 -14.93 -1.47
N ASP A 19 13.61 -15.40 -2.12
CA ASP A 19 12.76 -14.61 -3.05
C ASP A 19 11.26 -14.73 -2.73
N TRP A 20 10.88 -14.75 -1.44
CA TRP A 20 9.47 -14.83 -0.98
C TRP A 20 8.53 -13.82 -1.64
N TYR A 21 9.13 -12.72 -2.07
CA TYR A 21 8.46 -11.54 -2.57
C TYR A 21 8.22 -11.53 -4.08
N ASN A 22 8.82 -12.46 -4.82
CA ASN A 22 8.61 -12.54 -6.26
C ASN A 22 7.31 -13.30 -6.57
N ILE A 23 6.19 -12.56 -6.54
CA ILE A 23 4.84 -13.08 -6.81
C ILE A 23 4.76 -13.81 -8.16
N ARG A 24 5.48 -13.33 -9.19
CA ARG A 24 5.42 -13.91 -10.54
C ARG A 24 6.04 -15.30 -10.58
N ASP A 25 7.17 -15.48 -9.90
CA ASP A 25 7.87 -16.75 -9.87
C ASP A 25 7.10 -17.77 -9.03
N ILE A 26 6.57 -17.34 -7.88
CA ILE A 26 5.70 -18.19 -7.05
C ILE A 26 4.43 -18.56 -7.80
N GLN A 27 3.80 -17.62 -8.52
CA GLN A 27 2.63 -17.91 -9.35
C GLN A 27 2.96 -18.92 -10.45
N THR A 28 4.10 -18.78 -11.12
CA THR A 28 4.54 -19.70 -12.18
C THR A 28 4.77 -21.10 -11.63
N TRP A 29 5.48 -21.21 -10.51
CA TRP A 29 5.68 -22.46 -9.79
C TRP A 29 4.36 -23.09 -9.34
N MET A 30 3.42 -22.32 -8.77
CA MET A 30 2.11 -22.84 -8.35
C MET A 30 1.29 -23.37 -9.53
N MET A 31 1.39 -22.74 -10.70
CA MET A 31 0.75 -23.23 -11.93
C MET A 31 1.35 -24.57 -12.35
N GLU A 32 2.68 -24.72 -12.32
CA GLU A 32 3.35 -26.00 -12.62
C GLU A 32 2.93 -27.10 -11.66
N GLU A 33 2.83 -26.80 -10.37
CA GLU A 33 2.36 -27.73 -9.35
C GLU A 33 0.94 -28.22 -9.60
N ILE A 34 0.06 -27.33 -10.04
CA ILE A 34 -1.31 -27.71 -10.44
C ILE A 34 -1.28 -28.60 -11.68
N TYR A 35 -0.48 -28.27 -12.69
CA TYR A 35 -0.37 -29.07 -13.90
C TYR A 35 0.20 -30.47 -13.65
N ARG A 36 1.05 -30.63 -12.62
CA ARG A 36 1.57 -31.95 -12.20
C ARG A 36 0.49 -32.87 -11.62
N LYS A 37 -0.66 -32.35 -11.19
CA LYS A 37 -1.80 -33.15 -10.68
C LYS A 37 -2.57 -33.81 -11.83
N ARG A 38 -1.99 -34.89 -12.38
CA ARG A 38 -2.42 -35.59 -13.61
C ARG A 38 -3.87 -36.07 -13.63
N VAL A 39 -4.50 -36.26 -12.48
CA VAL A 39 -5.92 -36.68 -12.40
C VAL A 39 -6.84 -35.49 -12.10
N GLN A 40 -6.50 -34.72 -11.07
CA GLN A 40 -7.36 -33.65 -10.56
C GLN A 40 -7.48 -32.48 -11.55
N PHE A 41 -6.36 -32.08 -12.18
CA PHE A 41 -6.36 -30.93 -13.08
C PHE A 41 -7.16 -31.18 -14.38
N PRO A 42 -7.00 -32.32 -15.10
CA PRO A 42 -7.85 -32.62 -16.25
C PRO A 42 -9.35 -32.66 -15.92
N TYR A 43 -9.72 -33.16 -14.73
CA TYR A 43 -11.11 -33.14 -14.30
C TYR A 43 -11.61 -31.71 -14.04
N PHE A 44 -10.82 -30.87 -13.33
CA PHE A 44 -11.15 -29.45 -13.13
C PHE A 44 -11.36 -28.72 -14.47
N LYS A 45 -10.45 -28.95 -15.43
CA LYS A 45 -10.55 -28.43 -16.80
C LYS A 45 -11.85 -28.87 -17.47
N LYS A 46 -12.17 -30.16 -17.44
CA LYS A 46 -13.42 -30.70 -18.01
C LYS A 46 -14.66 -30.09 -17.35
N LYS A 47 -14.68 -30.00 -16.02
CA LYS A 47 -15.79 -29.41 -15.25
C LYS A 47 -16.01 -27.94 -15.60
N THR A 48 -14.94 -27.17 -15.70
CA THR A 48 -14.97 -25.74 -16.07
C THR A 48 -15.50 -25.55 -17.49
N LEU A 49 -14.92 -26.25 -18.46
CA LEU A 49 -15.33 -26.17 -19.86
C LEU A 49 -16.78 -26.64 -20.06
N PHE A 50 -17.17 -27.75 -19.43
CA PHE A 50 -18.54 -28.23 -19.48
C PHE A 50 -19.53 -27.23 -18.88
N SER A 51 -19.18 -26.61 -17.75
CA SER A 51 -20.02 -25.58 -17.13
C SER A 51 -20.20 -24.37 -18.04
N TRP A 52 -19.12 -23.93 -18.71
CA TRP A 52 -19.15 -22.81 -19.65
C TRP A 52 -19.96 -23.13 -20.91
N VAL A 53 -19.68 -24.26 -21.56
CA VAL A 53 -20.39 -24.70 -22.77
C VAL A 53 -21.87 -24.91 -22.48
N SER A 54 -22.21 -25.56 -21.36
CA SER A 54 -23.60 -25.78 -20.96
C SER A 54 -24.31 -24.47 -20.67
N PHE A 55 -23.64 -23.51 -20.03
CA PHE A 55 -24.18 -22.17 -19.82
C PHE A 55 -24.45 -21.45 -21.14
N ASN A 56 -23.57 -21.60 -22.13
CA ASN A 56 -23.69 -20.97 -23.45
C ASN A 56 -24.66 -21.67 -24.40
N LYS A 57 -25.25 -22.82 -24.04
CA LYS A 57 -26.32 -23.44 -24.85
C LYS A 57 -27.59 -22.59 -24.91
N ASN A 58 -27.82 -21.73 -23.92
CA ASN A 58 -28.95 -20.81 -23.92
C ASN A 58 -28.58 -19.49 -24.65
N PRO A 59 -29.31 -19.07 -25.69
CA PRO A 59 -29.01 -17.84 -26.42
C PRO A 59 -29.05 -16.58 -25.54
N LYS A 60 -29.88 -16.57 -24.50
CA LYS A 60 -30.03 -15.44 -23.55
C LYS A 60 -28.85 -15.32 -22.57
N SER A 61 -28.02 -16.35 -22.41
CA SER A 61 -26.87 -16.36 -21.50
C SER A 61 -25.54 -16.04 -22.19
N LYS A 62 -25.40 -16.28 -23.50
CA LYS A 62 -24.18 -15.95 -24.28
C LYS A 62 -23.76 -14.47 -24.20
N LYS A 63 -24.70 -13.56 -23.89
CA LYS A 63 -24.47 -12.10 -23.89
C LYS A 63 -24.03 -11.51 -22.54
N ASN A 64 -23.89 -12.31 -21.47
CA ASN A 64 -23.51 -11.75 -20.17
C ASN A 64 -22.64 -12.73 -19.36
N PRO A 65 -21.30 -12.59 -19.42
CA PRO A 65 -20.36 -13.38 -18.64
C PRO A 65 -20.58 -13.28 -17.12
N SER A 66 -21.00 -12.12 -16.60
CA SER A 66 -21.27 -11.95 -15.16
C SER A 66 -22.33 -12.95 -14.67
N ARG A 67 -23.34 -13.28 -15.48
CA ARG A 67 -24.32 -14.33 -15.11
C ARG A 67 -23.70 -15.72 -14.95
N PHE A 68 -22.67 -16.05 -15.71
CA PHE A 68 -21.95 -17.31 -15.55
C PHE A 68 -21.22 -17.32 -14.22
N TYR A 69 -20.41 -16.28 -13.95
CA TYR A 69 -19.62 -16.20 -12.74
C TYR A 69 -20.49 -16.15 -11.48
N ASN A 70 -21.56 -15.34 -11.47
CA ASN A 70 -22.53 -15.31 -10.37
C ASN A 70 -23.10 -16.71 -10.03
N LYS A 71 -23.33 -17.56 -11.05
CA LYS A 71 -23.88 -18.91 -10.84
C LYS A 71 -22.85 -20.00 -10.58
N LYS A 72 -21.61 -19.84 -11.06
CA LYS A 72 -20.64 -20.94 -11.15
C LYS A 72 -19.31 -20.68 -10.44
N LEU A 73 -18.93 -19.43 -10.20
CA LEU A 73 -17.63 -19.09 -9.63
C LEU A 73 -17.39 -19.84 -8.31
N ASP A 74 -18.30 -19.73 -7.35
CA ASP A 74 -18.15 -20.38 -6.04
C ASP A 74 -17.96 -21.90 -6.16
N SER A 75 -18.83 -22.57 -6.93
CA SER A 75 -18.74 -24.02 -7.12
C SER A 75 -17.45 -24.49 -7.81
N LEU A 76 -16.90 -23.65 -8.71
CA LEU A 76 -15.64 -23.91 -9.39
C LEU A 76 -14.46 -23.63 -8.45
N PHE A 77 -14.54 -22.55 -7.67
CA PHE A 77 -13.52 -22.13 -6.72
C PHE A 77 -13.39 -23.16 -5.58
N ARG A 78 -14.48 -23.58 -4.96
CA ARG A 78 -14.48 -24.66 -3.93
C ARG A 78 -13.83 -25.94 -4.44
N TYR A 79 -14.24 -26.38 -5.63
CA TYR A 79 -13.68 -27.57 -6.24
C TYR A 79 -12.17 -27.42 -6.52
N PHE A 80 -11.77 -26.27 -7.07
CA PHE A 80 -10.36 -25.95 -7.31
C PHE A 80 -9.57 -25.96 -6.01
N PHE A 81 -10.06 -25.24 -4.99
CA PHE A 81 -9.47 -25.11 -3.67
C PHE A 81 -9.25 -26.49 -3.03
N LEU A 82 -10.28 -27.33 -2.94
CA LEU A 82 -10.18 -28.67 -2.37
C LEU A 82 -9.20 -29.58 -3.11
N LYS A 83 -9.27 -29.60 -4.45
CA LYS A 83 -8.53 -30.61 -5.25
C LYS A 83 -7.09 -30.18 -5.53
N MET A 84 -6.82 -28.88 -5.57
CA MET A 84 -5.48 -28.35 -5.81
C MET A 84 -4.72 -28.08 -4.50
N PHE A 85 -5.41 -27.82 -3.39
CA PHE A 85 -4.78 -27.50 -2.10
C PHE A 85 -5.39 -28.37 -0.99
N SER A 86 -5.14 -29.67 -1.05
CA SER A 86 -5.78 -30.67 -0.19
C SER A 86 -5.46 -30.57 1.30
N GLY A 87 -4.45 -29.75 1.67
CA GLY A 87 -4.19 -29.35 3.05
C GLY A 87 -5.18 -28.32 3.61
N LEU A 88 -6.05 -27.74 2.79
CA LEU A 88 -7.08 -26.78 3.20
C LEU A 88 -8.47 -27.42 3.07
N ASN A 89 -9.37 -27.08 4.00
CA ASN A 89 -10.69 -27.71 4.10
C ASN A 89 -11.79 -26.84 3.47
N GLU A 90 -12.35 -27.26 2.33
CA GLU A 90 -13.42 -26.50 1.66
C GLU A 90 -14.68 -26.30 2.53
N LYS A 91 -14.93 -27.17 3.51
CA LYS A 91 -16.08 -27.05 4.41
C LYS A 91 -15.95 -25.85 5.36
N ARG A 92 -14.73 -25.34 5.54
CA ARG A 92 -14.43 -24.14 6.33
C ARG A 92 -14.46 -22.85 5.52
N LEU A 93 -14.58 -22.96 4.20
CA LEU A 93 -14.80 -21.82 3.32
C LEU A 93 -16.30 -21.50 3.28
N ILE A 94 -16.68 -20.32 3.77
CA ILE A 94 -18.06 -19.85 3.84
C ILE A 94 -18.21 -18.67 2.87
N LEU A 95 -19.15 -18.76 1.94
CA LEU A 95 -19.53 -17.63 1.10
C LEU A 95 -20.58 -16.81 1.86
N LYS A 96 -20.24 -15.57 2.19
CA LYS A 96 -21.12 -14.66 2.95
C LYS A 96 -22.14 -13.97 2.06
N GLY A 97 -21.73 -13.59 0.86
CA GLY A 97 -22.59 -12.89 -0.08
C GLY A 97 -21.99 -12.79 -1.47
N ILE A 98 -22.87 -12.54 -2.44
CA ILE A 98 -22.50 -12.14 -3.79
C ILE A 98 -23.17 -10.81 -4.10
N GLU A 99 -22.37 -9.79 -4.41
CA GLU A 99 -22.85 -8.44 -4.72
C GLU A 99 -22.60 -8.12 -6.20
N GLY A 100 -23.38 -7.21 -6.78
CA GLY A 100 -23.22 -6.74 -8.17
C GLY A 100 -24.45 -6.93 -9.08
N HIS A 101 -24.50 -6.16 -10.16
CA HIS A 101 -25.64 -6.15 -11.09
C HIS A 101 -25.56 -7.21 -12.19
N VAL A 102 -25.95 -8.44 -11.86
CA VAL A 102 -25.99 -9.63 -12.74
C VAL A 102 -26.69 -9.43 -14.11
N ARG A 103 -27.51 -8.37 -14.28
CA ARG A 103 -28.21 -8.06 -15.55
C ARG A 103 -27.40 -7.19 -16.51
N LYS A 104 -26.51 -6.34 -16.01
CA LYS A 104 -25.56 -5.56 -16.81
C LYS A 104 -24.22 -6.33 -16.77
N GLU A 105 -23.32 -6.15 -17.71
CA GLU A 105 -21.97 -6.74 -17.61
C GLU A 105 -21.19 -5.99 -16.52
N SER A 106 -21.58 -6.20 -15.26
CA SER A 106 -21.03 -5.51 -14.11
C SER A 106 -19.96 -6.37 -13.44
N GLU A 107 -19.18 -5.70 -12.59
CA GLU A 107 -18.39 -6.34 -11.56
C GLU A 107 -19.28 -7.19 -10.65
N LEU A 108 -18.67 -8.25 -10.12
CA LEU A 108 -19.26 -9.10 -9.10
C LEU A 108 -18.27 -9.24 -7.95
N PHE A 109 -18.79 -9.17 -6.74
CA PHE A 109 -18.02 -9.29 -5.51
C PHE A 109 -18.46 -10.55 -4.78
N PHE A 110 -17.50 -11.36 -4.35
CA PHE A 110 -17.74 -12.58 -3.61
C PHE A 110 -17.02 -12.47 -2.27
N GLU A 111 -17.79 -12.29 -1.20
CA GLU A 111 -17.27 -12.16 0.16
C GLU A 111 -17.16 -13.54 0.81
N TYR A 112 -15.96 -13.87 1.29
CA TYR A 112 -15.64 -15.16 1.87
C TYR A 112 -15.08 -15.04 3.28
N GLU A 113 -15.43 -16.01 4.12
CA GLU A 113 -14.76 -16.30 5.38
C GLU A 113 -14.15 -17.69 5.31
N TYR A 114 -12.87 -17.83 5.64
CA TYR A 114 -12.21 -19.14 5.81
C TYR A 114 -11.83 -19.35 7.27
N MET A 115 -12.50 -20.27 7.95
CA MET A 115 -12.21 -20.60 9.35
C MET A 115 -10.86 -21.32 9.46
N LEU A 116 -9.93 -20.77 10.23
CA LEU A 116 -8.59 -21.32 10.40
C LEU A 116 -8.56 -22.20 11.65
N SER A 117 -8.25 -23.49 11.48
CA SER A 117 -7.98 -24.34 12.63
C SER A 117 -6.65 -24.04 13.30
N GLN A 118 -6.56 -24.44 14.56
CA GLN A 118 -5.31 -24.45 15.31
C GLN A 118 -4.20 -25.25 14.63
N ASP A 119 -4.53 -26.39 14.00
CA ASP A 119 -3.57 -27.16 13.22
C ASP A 119 -3.00 -26.34 12.05
N GLU A 120 -3.86 -25.70 11.25
CA GLU A 120 -3.41 -24.83 10.15
C GLU A 120 -2.57 -23.65 10.66
N LEU A 121 -3.02 -22.96 11.71
CA LEU A 121 -2.27 -21.87 12.34
C LEU A 121 -0.88 -22.32 12.80
N SER A 122 -0.80 -23.51 13.40
CA SER A 122 0.46 -24.13 13.82
C SER A 122 1.38 -24.39 12.63
N GLU A 123 0.87 -24.94 11.52
CA GLU A 123 1.70 -25.15 10.32
C GLU A 123 2.27 -23.85 9.75
N PHE A 124 1.48 -22.77 9.73
CA PHE A 124 1.96 -21.46 9.28
C PHE A 124 3.00 -20.83 10.22
N ARG A 125 2.87 -21.03 11.54
CA ARG A 125 3.90 -20.61 12.50
C ARG A 125 5.17 -21.42 12.31
N ASN A 126 5.06 -22.75 12.18
CA ASN A 126 6.19 -23.64 11.94
C ASN A 126 6.92 -23.29 10.64
N PHE A 127 6.17 -23.00 9.57
CA PHE A 127 6.71 -22.51 8.31
C PHE A 127 7.51 -21.22 8.50
N LYS A 128 6.92 -20.21 9.17
CA LYS A 128 7.62 -18.95 9.48
C LYS A 128 8.95 -19.19 10.20
N HIS A 129 8.95 -20.04 11.24
CA HIS A 129 10.13 -20.33 12.04
C HIS A 129 11.18 -21.13 11.26
N LYS A 130 10.78 -22.19 10.56
CA LYS A 130 11.68 -23.07 9.81
C LYS A 130 12.46 -22.32 8.73
N PHE A 131 11.79 -21.39 8.04
CA PHE A 131 12.36 -20.66 6.92
C PHE A 131 12.80 -19.24 7.26
N ASN A 132 12.80 -18.86 8.55
CA ASN A 132 13.09 -17.50 9.01
C ASN A 132 12.30 -16.43 8.24
N HIS A 133 11.03 -16.71 7.92
CA HIS A 133 10.24 -15.79 7.11
C HIS A 133 10.07 -14.45 7.86
N PRO A 134 10.37 -13.32 7.21
CA PRO A 134 10.37 -11.99 7.84
C PRO A 134 8.96 -11.56 8.28
N ASP A 135 7.94 -11.83 7.47
CA ASP A 135 6.56 -11.45 7.81
C ASP A 135 5.90 -12.34 8.88
N HIS A 136 4.96 -11.75 9.60
CA HIS A 136 4.09 -12.47 10.54
C HIS A 136 3.23 -13.54 9.84
N HIS A 137 2.97 -14.66 10.50
CA HIS A 137 2.26 -15.80 9.91
C HIS A 137 0.85 -15.46 9.36
N TYR A 138 0.14 -14.49 9.94
CA TYR A 138 -1.13 -13.98 9.40
C TYR A 138 -1.00 -13.30 8.03
N ARG A 139 0.08 -12.57 7.81
CA ARG A 139 0.40 -11.95 6.52
C ARG A 139 0.73 -13.04 5.49
N ILE A 140 1.50 -14.05 5.89
CA ILE A 140 1.81 -15.22 5.05
C ILE A 140 0.53 -15.94 4.62
N ILE A 141 -0.40 -16.22 5.56
CA ILE A 141 -1.70 -16.86 5.25
C ILE A 141 -2.43 -16.07 4.17
N SER A 142 -2.60 -14.77 4.36
CA SER A 142 -3.32 -13.95 3.39
C SER A 142 -2.63 -13.91 2.02
N TYR A 143 -1.30 -13.86 1.99
CA TYR A 143 -0.54 -13.88 0.75
C TYR A 143 -0.71 -15.21 -0.01
N ILE A 144 -0.67 -16.35 0.68
CA ILE A 144 -0.92 -17.65 0.06
C ILE A 144 -2.34 -17.73 -0.51
N PHE A 145 -3.35 -17.24 0.20
CA PHE A 145 -4.72 -17.18 -0.32
C PHE A 145 -4.83 -16.27 -1.55
N ASN A 146 -4.14 -15.13 -1.56
CA ASN A 146 -4.05 -14.27 -2.74
C ASN A 146 -3.50 -15.03 -3.96
N LEU A 147 -2.39 -15.76 -3.78
CA LEU A 147 -1.77 -16.54 -4.84
C LEU A 147 -2.69 -17.65 -5.36
N ILE A 148 -3.39 -18.36 -4.47
CA ILE A 148 -4.39 -19.38 -4.84
C ILE A 148 -5.47 -18.76 -5.75
N ILE A 149 -5.98 -17.57 -5.40
CA ILE A 149 -7.02 -16.88 -6.16
C ILE A 149 -6.49 -16.36 -7.49
N MET A 150 -5.26 -15.82 -7.53
CA MET A 150 -4.61 -15.36 -8.77
C MET A 150 -4.43 -16.50 -9.77
N VAL A 151 -3.96 -17.65 -9.30
CA VAL A 151 -3.76 -18.86 -10.09
C VAL A 151 -5.10 -19.42 -10.58
N PHE A 152 -6.12 -19.46 -9.70
CA PHE A 152 -7.49 -19.80 -10.10
C PHE A 152 -8.01 -18.89 -11.21
N GLY A 153 -7.88 -17.57 -11.05
CA GLY A 153 -8.33 -16.58 -12.02
C GLY A 153 -7.67 -16.73 -13.38
N LYS A 154 -6.34 -16.92 -13.40
CA LYS A 154 -5.56 -17.18 -14.62
C LYS A 154 -6.06 -18.44 -15.33
N LEU A 155 -6.23 -19.55 -14.61
CA LEU A 155 -6.71 -20.81 -15.19
C LEU A 155 -8.11 -20.69 -15.77
N ILE A 156 -9.04 -20.03 -15.06
CA ILE A 156 -10.40 -19.81 -15.55
C ILE A 156 -10.38 -18.97 -16.83
N LYS A 157 -9.60 -17.88 -16.85
CA LYS A 157 -9.42 -17.02 -18.03
C LYS A 157 -8.90 -17.81 -19.23
N ASP A 158 -7.84 -18.60 -19.04
CA ASP A 158 -7.20 -19.38 -20.11
C ASP A 158 -8.12 -20.48 -20.67
N LEU A 159 -8.90 -21.12 -19.81
CA LEU A 159 -9.82 -22.19 -20.20
C LEU A 159 -11.06 -21.66 -20.93
N ILE A 160 -11.67 -20.60 -20.40
CA ILE A 160 -12.93 -20.06 -20.91
C ILE A 160 -12.69 -19.10 -22.09
N LYS A 161 -11.48 -18.53 -22.19
CA LYS A 161 -11.09 -17.50 -23.17
C LYS A 161 -12.01 -16.27 -23.11
N ASN A 162 -12.40 -15.88 -21.90
CA ASN A 162 -13.16 -14.66 -21.65
C ASN A 162 -12.24 -13.56 -21.11
N ASP A 163 -12.45 -12.32 -21.51
CA ASP A 163 -11.67 -11.18 -21.03
C ASP A 163 -12.19 -10.67 -19.68
N VAL A 164 -12.08 -11.52 -18.66
CA VAL A 164 -12.44 -11.21 -17.28
C VAL A 164 -11.24 -11.49 -16.37
N GLN A 165 -11.05 -10.63 -15.39
CA GLN A 165 -10.06 -10.74 -14.33
C GLN A 165 -10.76 -11.23 -13.06
N ILE A 166 -10.13 -12.19 -12.38
CA ILE A 166 -10.57 -12.70 -11.08
C ILE A 166 -9.39 -12.56 -10.15
N HIS A 167 -9.54 -11.79 -9.08
CA HIS A 167 -8.49 -11.58 -8.10
C HIS A 167 -9.06 -11.22 -6.73
N MET A 168 -8.21 -11.30 -5.70
CA MET A 168 -8.57 -10.90 -4.35
C MET A 168 -8.33 -9.40 -4.19
N LEU A 169 -9.37 -8.65 -3.82
CA LEU A 169 -9.26 -7.20 -3.57
C LEU A 169 -8.58 -6.89 -2.25
N CYS A 170 -8.99 -7.57 -1.19
CA CYS A 170 -8.47 -7.34 0.16
C CYS A 170 -8.73 -8.55 1.04
N ALA A 171 -7.99 -8.63 2.16
CA ALA A 171 -8.17 -9.67 3.16
C ALA A 171 -7.69 -9.26 4.56
N LYS A 172 -8.35 -9.75 5.61
CA LYS A 172 -7.96 -9.54 7.01
C LYS A 172 -8.21 -10.79 7.84
N ILE A 173 -7.28 -11.09 8.75
CA ILE A 173 -7.52 -12.08 9.80
C ILE A 173 -8.38 -11.42 10.87
N LYS A 174 -9.52 -12.05 11.19
CA LYS A 174 -10.46 -11.61 12.22
C LYS A 174 -10.65 -12.73 13.25
N GLU A 175 -11.19 -12.35 14.40
CA GLU A 175 -11.60 -13.28 15.44
C GLU A 175 -13.12 -13.23 15.59
N LYS A 176 -13.76 -14.38 15.78
CA LYS A 176 -15.18 -14.42 16.15
C LYS A 176 -15.34 -14.10 17.62
N GLU A 177 -16.07 -13.04 17.94
CA GLU A 177 -16.35 -12.63 19.33
C GLU A 177 -16.95 -13.76 20.17
N SER A 178 -17.81 -14.61 19.58
CA SER A 178 -18.50 -15.67 20.31
C SER A 178 -17.66 -16.92 20.59
N THR A 179 -16.61 -17.20 19.81
CA THR A 179 -15.86 -18.46 19.88
C THR A 179 -14.35 -18.29 20.03
N GLY A 180 -13.82 -17.08 19.83
CA GLY A 180 -12.39 -16.80 19.71
C GLY A 180 -11.73 -17.43 18.47
N GLU A 181 -12.53 -18.02 17.56
CA GLU A 181 -11.98 -18.70 16.38
C GLU A 181 -11.47 -17.67 15.37
N LYS A 182 -10.21 -17.79 14.96
CA LYS A 182 -9.61 -16.92 13.94
C LYS A 182 -10.05 -17.37 12.54
N TYR A 183 -10.35 -16.41 11.67
CA TYR A 183 -10.74 -16.66 10.28
C TYR A 183 -10.15 -15.62 9.34
N LEU A 184 -9.89 -16.02 8.09
CA LEU A 184 -9.53 -15.09 7.03
C LEU A 184 -10.81 -14.57 6.37
N HIS A 185 -11.07 -13.28 6.49
CA HIS A 185 -12.13 -12.59 5.78
C HIS A 185 -11.54 -11.94 4.52
N PHE A 186 -12.02 -12.28 3.33
CA PHE A 186 -11.50 -11.76 2.07
C PHE A 186 -12.57 -11.54 1.00
N LEU A 187 -12.26 -10.68 0.04
CA LEU A 187 -13.17 -10.29 -1.04
C LEU A 187 -12.55 -10.64 -2.40
N ILE A 188 -13.25 -11.46 -3.20
CA ILE A 188 -12.88 -11.73 -4.59
C ILE A 188 -13.72 -10.84 -5.51
N ILE A 189 -13.07 -10.15 -6.45
CA ILE A 189 -13.75 -9.45 -7.54
C ILE A 189 -13.64 -10.22 -8.85
N VAL A 190 -14.71 -10.16 -9.63
CA VAL A 190 -14.76 -10.59 -11.02
C VAL A 190 -15.13 -9.40 -11.88
N GLU A 191 -14.22 -8.96 -12.74
CA GLU A 191 -14.40 -7.73 -13.51
C GLU A 191 -13.80 -7.77 -14.92
N LYS A 192 -14.19 -6.81 -15.76
CA LYS A 192 -13.54 -6.59 -17.05
C LYS A 192 -12.41 -5.57 -16.85
N PRO A 193 -11.15 -5.91 -17.21
CA PRO A 193 -10.05 -4.96 -17.09
C PRO A 193 -10.22 -3.81 -18.09
N ASP A 194 -9.92 -2.58 -17.69
CA ASP A 194 -9.92 -1.43 -18.60
C ASP A 194 -8.61 -1.32 -19.39
N ARG A 195 -8.36 -2.32 -20.25
CA ARG A 195 -7.08 -2.46 -20.96
C ARG A 195 -6.75 -1.27 -21.84
N GLU A 196 -7.73 -0.68 -22.51
CA GLU A 196 -7.50 0.46 -23.42
C GLU A 196 -6.97 1.66 -22.63
N PHE A 197 -7.65 2.02 -21.54
CA PHE A 197 -7.20 3.09 -20.65
C PHE A 197 -5.87 2.76 -19.97
N LEU A 198 -5.75 1.60 -19.32
CA LEU A 198 -4.55 1.24 -18.57
C LEU A 198 -3.30 1.18 -19.46
N ASN A 199 -3.44 0.69 -20.70
CA ASN A 199 -2.34 0.72 -21.66
C ASN A 199 -2.01 2.15 -22.09
N ALA A 200 -3.00 2.99 -22.40
CA ALA A 200 -2.74 4.39 -22.74
C ALA A 200 -2.09 5.16 -21.58
N TYR A 201 -2.54 4.89 -20.35
CA TYR A 201 -1.97 5.44 -19.13
C TYR A 201 -0.52 4.99 -18.92
N LEU A 202 -0.22 3.70 -19.13
CA LEU A 202 1.15 3.20 -19.06
C LEU A 202 2.07 3.91 -20.06
N HIS A 203 1.64 4.16 -21.30
CA HIS A 203 2.45 4.91 -22.27
C HIS A 203 2.64 6.37 -21.86
N TYR A 204 1.61 6.99 -21.28
CA TYR A 204 1.72 8.33 -20.68
C TYR A 204 2.79 8.36 -19.57
N LEU A 205 2.80 7.36 -18.68
CA LEU A 205 3.82 7.24 -17.63
C LEU A 205 5.21 6.94 -18.18
N ILE A 206 5.34 6.06 -19.18
CA ILE A 206 6.63 5.75 -19.84
C ILE A 206 7.21 7.00 -20.48
N PHE A 207 6.38 7.86 -21.09
CA PHE A 207 6.86 9.16 -21.60
C PHE A 207 7.42 10.02 -20.47
N ASN A 208 6.66 10.23 -19.39
CA ASN A 208 7.10 11.08 -18.28
C ASN A 208 8.37 10.52 -17.61
N PHE A 209 8.48 9.20 -17.50
CA PHE A 209 9.67 8.51 -17.04
C PHE A 209 10.86 8.73 -17.98
N ALA A 210 10.66 8.64 -19.30
CA ALA A 210 11.74 8.82 -20.27
C ALA A 210 12.21 10.28 -20.37
N GLU A 211 11.32 11.25 -20.18
CA GLU A 211 11.62 12.69 -20.27
C GLU A 211 12.65 13.15 -19.24
N ILE A 212 12.70 12.50 -18.08
CA ILE A 212 13.66 12.81 -17.00
C ILE A 212 14.99 12.06 -17.12
N LEU A 213 15.13 11.14 -18.07
CA LEU A 213 16.37 10.36 -18.22
C LEU A 213 17.45 11.20 -18.91
N PRO A 214 18.68 11.23 -18.34
CA PRO A 214 19.77 11.96 -18.95
C PRO A 214 20.15 11.34 -20.31
N GLY A 215 20.28 12.20 -21.33
CA GLY A 215 20.74 11.77 -22.67
C GLY A 215 19.70 11.04 -23.52
N ILE A 216 18.41 11.05 -23.16
CA ILE A 216 17.37 10.36 -23.92
C ILE A 216 17.25 10.87 -25.37
N ASP A 217 17.10 9.95 -26.32
CA ASP A 217 17.01 10.28 -27.74
C ASP A 217 15.74 11.12 -28.05
N ARG A 218 15.91 12.25 -28.75
CA ARG A 218 14.81 13.17 -29.08
C ARG A 218 13.79 12.56 -30.04
N LYS A 219 14.19 11.64 -30.95
CA LYS A 219 13.25 10.95 -31.86
C LYS A 219 12.38 9.98 -31.08
N LEU A 220 12.96 9.25 -30.13
CA LEU A 220 12.21 8.42 -29.18
C LEU A 220 11.22 9.27 -28.39
N LEU A 221 11.66 10.37 -27.78
CA LEU A 221 10.79 11.23 -26.99
C LEU A 221 9.61 11.75 -27.82
N LYS A 222 9.85 12.10 -29.10
CA LYS A 222 8.81 12.48 -30.05
C LYS A 222 7.84 11.32 -30.35
N SER A 223 8.33 10.09 -30.45
CA SER A 223 7.50 8.89 -30.64
C SER A 223 6.64 8.59 -29.40
N LEU A 224 7.25 8.58 -28.21
CA LEU A 224 6.56 8.41 -26.93
C LEU A 224 5.54 9.52 -26.71
N ASN A 225 5.82 10.76 -27.09
CA ASN A 225 4.87 11.87 -26.99
C ASN A 225 3.61 11.63 -27.84
N ARG A 226 3.75 11.03 -29.03
CA ARG A 226 2.58 10.66 -29.84
C ARG A 226 1.71 9.61 -29.13
N GLN A 227 2.33 8.66 -28.44
CA GLN A 227 1.64 7.65 -27.64
C GLN A 227 1.00 8.26 -26.38
N LYS A 228 1.74 9.13 -25.66
CA LYS A 228 1.24 9.94 -24.53
C LYS A 228 -0.05 10.65 -24.90
N ASN A 229 -0.09 11.29 -26.07
CA ASN A 229 -1.25 12.06 -26.51
C ASN A 229 -2.49 11.21 -26.83
N HIS A 230 -2.37 9.89 -26.92
CA HIS A 230 -3.51 8.99 -27.15
C HIS A 230 -4.45 8.90 -25.94
N ILE A 231 -3.98 9.26 -24.75
CA ILE A 231 -4.82 9.23 -23.54
C ILE A 231 -5.91 10.30 -23.55
N TYR A 232 -5.65 11.49 -24.09
CA TYR A 232 -6.59 12.60 -24.02
C TYR A 232 -7.88 12.35 -24.83
N PRO A 233 -7.83 11.80 -26.07
CA PRO A 233 -9.04 11.38 -26.77
C PRO A 233 -9.86 10.34 -25.99
N ILE A 234 -9.20 9.38 -25.31
CA ILE A 234 -9.88 8.39 -24.47
C ILE A 234 -10.57 9.08 -23.29
N ALA A 235 -9.86 9.99 -22.61
CA ALA A 235 -10.39 10.76 -21.49
C ALA A 235 -11.62 11.59 -21.88
N LEU A 236 -11.53 12.34 -22.98
CA LEU A 236 -12.65 13.15 -23.49
C LEU A 236 -13.85 12.28 -23.89
N LYS A 237 -13.62 11.13 -24.53
CA LYS A 237 -14.68 10.18 -24.92
C LYS A 237 -15.38 9.56 -23.71
N GLU A 238 -14.65 9.31 -22.63
CA GLU A 238 -15.18 8.65 -21.44
C GLU A 238 -15.75 9.62 -20.40
N TYR A 239 -15.36 10.90 -20.42
CA TYR A 239 -15.80 11.92 -19.47
C TYR A 239 -17.33 11.98 -19.27
N PRO A 240 -18.18 12.03 -20.33
CA PRO A 240 -19.63 12.08 -20.15
C PRO A 240 -20.21 10.81 -19.49
N LYS A 241 -19.46 9.71 -19.49
CA LYS A 241 -19.87 8.43 -18.86
C LYS A 241 -19.37 8.31 -17.42
N SER A 242 -18.50 9.22 -16.97
CA SER A 242 -17.82 9.13 -15.67
C SER A 242 -18.78 9.18 -14.49
N LEU A 243 -19.88 9.94 -14.59
CA LEU A 243 -20.95 9.96 -13.58
C LEU A 243 -21.47 8.55 -13.25
N LYS A 244 -21.49 7.63 -14.22
CA LYS A 244 -21.92 6.24 -14.00
C LYS A 244 -20.82 5.30 -13.53
N LYS A 245 -19.55 5.68 -13.70
CA LYS A 245 -18.38 4.83 -13.40
C LYS A 245 -17.72 5.17 -12.07
N ILE A 246 -17.74 6.45 -11.65
CA ILE A 246 -17.17 6.89 -10.37
C ILE A 246 -17.82 6.20 -9.17
N PRO A 247 -19.16 6.06 -9.09
CA PRO A 247 -19.79 5.34 -7.98
C PRO A 247 -19.24 3.91 -7.81
N THR A 248 -18.87 3.25 -8.90
CA THR A 248 -18.28 1.92 -8.87
C THR A 248 -16.87 1.92 -8.28
N VAL A 249 -16.05 2.93 -8.60
CA VAL A 249 -14.72 3.12 -7.97
C VAL A 249 -14.89 3.28 -6.46
N LEU A 250 -15.77 4.20 -6.06
CA LEU A 250 -16.02 4.53 -4.65
C LEU A 250 -16.55 3.30 -3.90
N TYR A 251 -17.45 2.53 -4.52
CA TYR A 251 -17.94 1.29 -3.94
C TYR A 251 -16.83 0.25 -3.71
N ILE A 252 -15.90 0.06 -4.65
CA ILE A 252 -14.75 -0.84 -4.46
C ILE A 252 -13.93 -0.42 -3.23
N LEU A 253 -13.60 0.87 -3.12
CA LEU A 253 -12.83 1.40 -1.99
C LEU A 253 -13.61 1.26 -0.67
N GLN A 254 -14.91 1.57 -0.67
CA GLN A 254 -15.78 1.39 0.48
C GLN A 254 -15.80 -0.06 0.95
N ARG A 255 -15.92 -1.03 0.04
CA ARG A 255 -15.89 -2.46 0.40
C ARG A 255 -14.55 -2.87 0.97
N LYS A 256 -13.42 -2.37 0.45
CA LYS A 256 -12.11 -2.58 1.07
C LYS A 256 -12.10 -2.09 2.52
N VAL A 257 -12.56 -0.87 2.77
CA VAL A 257 -12.64 -0.28 4.12
C VAL A 257 -13.50 -1.13 5.06
N HIS A 258 -14.66 -1.61 4.62
CA HIS A 258 -15.55 -2.42 5.45
C HIS A 258 -14.93 -3.77 5.82
N ILE A 259 -14.30 -4.45 4.85
CA ILE A 259 -13.65 -5.75 5.07
C ILE A 259 -12.43 -5.59 5.99
N LEU A 260 -11.58 -4.60 5.70
CA LEU A 260 -10.35 -4.32 6.44
C LEU A 260 -10.61 -3.67 7.80
N LYS A 261 -11.74 -2.98 7.97
CA LYS A 261 -12.01 -2.09 9.11
C LYS A 261 -10.87 -1.09 9.28
N GLN A 262 -10.53 -0.40 8.19
CA GLN A 262 -9.42 0.55 8.11
C GLN A 262 -9.70 1.64 7.08
N ILE A 263 -9.32 2.88 7.41
CA ILE A 263 -9.53 4.07 6.58
C ILE A 263 -8.46 4.27 5.49
N ILE A 264 -7.41 3.43 5.44
CA ILE A 264 -6.29 3.56 4.50
C ILE A 264 -6.77 3.75 3.04
N PRO A 265 -7.73 2.94 2.52
CA PRO A 265 -8.20 3.12 1.13
C PRO A 265 -8.93 4.44 0.86
N ILE A 266 -9.35 5.18 1.90
CA ILE A 266 -10.03 6.48 1.79
C ILE A 266 -9.01 7.61 1.66
N LEU A 267 -7.88 7.52 2.36
CA LEU A 267 -6.93 8.62 2.49
C LEU A 267 -6.43 9.11 1.13
N ASP A 268 -6.06 8.20 0.23
CA ASP A 268 -5.50 8.61 -1.06
C ASP A 268 -6.52 9.27 -1.99
N ILE A 269 -7.75 8.74 -2.03
CA ILE A 269 -8.81 9.35 -2.85
C ILE A 269 -9.29 10.67 -2.24
N LEU A 270 -9.32 10.76 -0.91
CA LEU A 270 -9.68 11.99 -0.22
C LEU A 270 -8.64 13.08 -0.48
N ASN A 271 -7.34 12.77 -0.38
CA ASN A 271 -6.29 13.72 -0.75
C ASN A 271 -6.34 14.08 -2.24
N PHE A 272 -6.58 13.10 -3.12
CA PHE A 272 -6.74 13.37 -4.55
C PHE A 272 -7.88 14.35 -4.80
N VAL A 273 -9.04 14.18 -4.18
CA VAL A 273 -10.17 15.11 -4.37
C VAL A 273 -9.91 16.44 -3.64
N GLY A 274 -9.53 16.39 -2.37
CA GLY A 274 -9.29 17.53 -1.48
C GLY A 274 -8.31 18.54 -2.06
N SER A 275 -7.12 18.08 -2.48
CA SER A 275 -6.09 18.95 -3.07
C SER A 275 -6.56 19.70 -4.33
N ARG A 276 -7.53 19.15 -5.08
CA ARG A 276 -8.11 19.86 -6.23
C ARG A 276 -9.29 20.73 -5.86
N VAL A 277 -10.02 20.43 -4.77
CA VAL A 277 -11.01 21.36 -4.21
C VAL A 277 -10.31 22.66 -3.82
N GLU A 278 -9.12 22.57 -3.22
CA GLU A 278 -8.28 23.73 -2.88
C GLU A 278 -7.81 24.52 -4.11
N ASP A 279 -7.72 23.89 -5.29
CA ASP A 279 -7.42 24.57 -6.55
C ASP A 279 -8.65 25.25 -7.19
N THR A 280 -9.85 25.11 -6.58
CA THR A 280 -11.08 25.75 -7.05
C THR A 280 -11.36 27.09 -6.35
N LYS A 281 -12.40 27.77 -6.84
CA LYS A 281 -12.99 28.95 -6.20
C LYS A 281 -13.90 28.62 -5.01
N TYR A 282 -14.13 27.34 -4.73
CA TYR A 282 -14.97 26.89 -3.63
C TYR A 282 -14.18 26.75 -2.33
N HIS A 283 -14.87 26.91 -1.21
CA HIS A 283 -14.33 26.59 0.11
C HIS A 283 -14.74 25.16 0.51
N THR A 284 -13.75 24.31 0.80
CA THR A 284 -13.97 22.89 1.13
C THR A 284 -14.98 22.70 2.26
N ASN A 285 -14.83 23.45 3.35
CA ASN A 285 -15.69 23.30 4.53
C ASN A 285 -17.14 23.71 4.24
N GLU A 286 -17.36 24.77 3.45
CA GLU A 286 -18.70 25.18 3.02
C GLU A 286 -19.35 24.08 2.17
N LEU A 287 -18.62 23.57 1.18
CA LEU A 287 -19.13 22.48 0.33
C LEU A 287 -19.48 21.23 1.14
N VAL A 288 -18.65 20.85 2.09
CA VAL A 288 -18.87 19.66 2.92
C VAL A 288 -20.09 19.86 3.81
N ASN A 289 -20.22 21.01 4.46
CA ASN A 289 -21.38 21.33 5.29
C ASN A 289 -22.68 21.30 4.48
N ASP A 290 -22.68 21.93 3.30
CA ASP A 290 -23.83 21.90 2.38
C ASP A 290 -24.20 20.45 2.01
N ILE A 291 -23.21 19.61 1.71
CA ILE A 291 -23.45 18.21 1.34
C ILE A 291 -24.02 17.41 2.52
N ILE A 292 -23.46 17.58 3.72
CA ILE A 292 -23.94 16.86 4.91
C ILE A 292 -25.39 17.25 5.18
N GLN A 293 -25.70 18.56 5.17
CA GLN A 293 -27.05 19.07 5.36
C GLN A 293 -28.02 18.58 4.28
N GLU A 294 -27.65 18.65 3.00
CA GLU A 294 -28.58 18.32 1.90
C GLU A 294 -28.75 16.82 1.63
N LYS A 295 -27.77 15.98 2.00
CA LYS A 295 -27.71 14.58 1.54
C LYS A 295 -27.62 13.54 2.65
N ILE A 296 -27.21 13.92 3.86
CA ILE A 296 -26.85 12.95 4.91
C ILE A 296 -27.72 13.12 6.14
N CYS A 297 -27.76 14.30 6.75
CA CYS A 297 -28.50 14.52 7.99
C CYS A 297 -28.94 15.98 8.16
N ASP A 298 -30.18 16.18 8.61
CA ASP A 298 -30.74 17.49 8.93
C ASP A 298 -30.49 17.93 10.39
N ASP A 299 -30.00 17.03 11.25
CA ASP A 299 -29.71 17.34 12.65
C ASP A 299 -28.38 18.08 12.82
N ASN A 300 -28.43 19.26 13.47
CA ASN A 300 -27.28 20.16 13.60
C ASN A 300 -26.12 19.59 14.43
N GLU A 301 -26.39 18.73 15.42
CA GLU A 301 -25.32 18.13 16.23
C GLU A 301 -24.61 17.03 15.45
N ASN A 302 -25.38 16.13 14.83
CA ASN A 302 -24.83 15.07 13.97
C ASN A 302 -24.08 15.64 12.76
N GLN A 303 -24.54 16.76 12.19
CA GLN A 303 -23.81 17.47 11.12
C GLN A 303 -22.42 17.92 11.57
N LYS A 304 -22.30 18.52 12.76
CA LYS A 304 -21.01 18.96 13.32
C LYS A 304 -20.08 17.78 13.57
N ASP A 305 -20.62 16.68 14.07
CA ASP A 305 -19.84 15.47 14.33
C ASP A 305 -19.34 14.81 13.05
N LEU A 306 -20.18 14.70 12.01
CA LEU A 306 -19.75 14.23 10.67
C LEU A 306 -18.70 15.16 10.05
N SER A 307 -18.84 16.47 10.22
CA SER A 307 -17.86 17.45 9.75
C SER A 307 -16.52 17.26 10.47
N LYS A 308 -16.53 17.04 11.80
CA LYS A 308 -15.33 16.75 12.59
C LYS A 308 -14.63 15.47 12.13
N ILE A 309 -15.40 14.42 11.79
CA ILE A 309 -14.87 13.17 11.23
C ILE A 309 -14.23 13.44 9.86
N PHE A 310 -14.89 14.20 8.98
CA PHE A 310 -14.36 14.55 7.68
C PHE A 310 -13.06 15.37 7.79
N ASP A 311 -13.02 16.38 8.66
CA ASP A 311 -11.84 17.22 8.88
C ASP A 311 -10.64 16.42 9.39
N PHE A 312 -10.89 15.47 10.30
CA PHE A 312 -9.87 14.52 10.74
C PHE A 312 -9.31 13.70 9.59
N LEU A 313 -10.19 13.14 8.74
CA LEU A 313 -9.76 12.36 7.58
C LEU A 313 -9.01 13.22 6.56
N ASN A 314 -9.47 14.44 6.28
CA ASN A 314 -8.89 15.32 5.27
C ASN A 314 -7.49 15.80 5.69
N SER A 315 -7.32 16.22 6.95
CA SER A 315 -6.03 16.64 7.49
C SER A 315 -5.02 15.48 7.51
N THR A 316 -5.45 14.28 7.91
CA THR A 316 -4.58 13.10 7.96
C THR A 316 -4.25 12.58 6.57
N ALA A 317 -5.18 12.65 5.62
CA ALA A 317 -4.93 12.33 4.21
C ALA A 317 -3.87 13.25 3.59
N SER A 318 -3.92 14.56 3.87
CA SER A 318 -2.92 15.52 3.40
C SER A 318 -1.52 15.26 3.97
N LEU A 319 -1.42 15.01 5.28
CA LEU A 319 -0.14 14.66 5.92
C LEU A 319 0.40 13.34 5.38
N PHE A 320 -0.44 12.31 5.27
CA PHE A 320 -0.06 11.01 4.71
C PHE A 320 0.45 11.13 3.26
N SER A 321 -0.22 11.93 2.44
CA SER A 321 0.18 12.22 1.07
C SER A 321 1.56 12.90 1.00
N THR A 322 1.89 13.76 1.96
CA THR A 322 3.22 14.38 2.05
C THR A 322 4.31 13.32 2.22
N PHE A 323 4.11 12.36 3.12
CA PHE A 323 5.04 11.23 3.28
C PHE A 323 5.07 10.32 2.05
N GLN A 324 3.90 9.98 1.49
CA GLN A 324 3.81 9.16 0.29
C GLN A 324 4.51 9.80 -0.91
N SER A 325 4.43 11.11 -1.11
CA SER A 325 5.04 11.78 -2.26
C SER A 325 6.57 11.58 -2.36
N ASN A 326 7.22 11.31 -1.22
CA ASN A 326 8.65 11.02 -1.09
C ASN A 326 8.96 9.51 -1.09
N ASN A 327 7.94 8.64 -1.06
CA ASN A 327 8.06 7.19 -1.11
C ASN A 327 8.34 6.67 -2.54
N ARG A 328 9.43 7.14 -3.15
CA ARG A 328 9.84 6.88 -4.54
C ARG A 328 10.81 5.71 -4.69
N ALA A 329 10.95 5.19 -5.91
CA ALA A 329 11.84 4.05 -6.18
C ALA A 329 13.32 4.39 -5.94
N ASN A 330 13.72 5.62 -6.26
CA ASN A 330 15.07 6.13 -6.07
C ASN A 330 15.49 6.10 -4.59
N ILE A 331 16.68 5.55 -4.31
CA ILE A 331 17.21 5.37 -2.95
C ILE A 331 17.43 6.71 -2.21
N SER A 332 17.84 7.76 -2.92
CA SER A 332 18.02 9.09 -2.33
C SER A 332 16.72 9.64 -1.74
N ARG A 333 15.59 9.40 -2.43
CA ARG A 333 14.26 9.76 -1.93
C ARG A 333 13.84 8.93 -0.71
N GLN A 334 14.32 7.69 -0.58
CA GLN A 334 14.07 6.87 0.60
C GLN A 334 14.78 7.40 1.84
N TYR A 335 16.03 7.84 1.70
CA TYR A 335 16.75 8.54 2.76
C TYR A 335 16.07 9.85 3.15
N GLN A 336 15.67 10.65 2.16
CA GLN A 336 14.93 11.89 2.40
C GLN A 336 13.64 11.64 3.17
N LEU A 337 12.88 10.61 2.81
CA LEU A 337 11.66 10.24 3.51
C LEU A 337 11.93 9.91 4.99
N PHE A 338 12.96 9.09 5.27
CA PHE A 338 13.37 8.75 6.63
C PHE A 338 13.66 9.99 7.47
N PHE A 339 14.56 10.85 6.97
CA PHE A 339 14.91 12.07 7.68
C PHE A 339 13.70 12.99 7.85
N PHE A 340 12.82 13.07 6.85
CA PHE A 340 11.65 13.94 6.88
C PHE A 340 10.66 13.54 7.99
N TYR A 341 10.25 12.27 8.10
CA TYR A 341 9.34 11.89 9.19
C TYR A 341 10.04 11.89 10.55
N CYS A 342 11.31 11.52 10.64
CA CYS A 342 12.04 11.57 11.91
C CYS A 342 12.14 13.00 12.42
N GLN A 343 12.45 13.96 11.53
CA GLN A 343 12.44 15.38 11.86
C GLN A 343 11.03 15.85 12.25
N HIS A 344 10.01 15.49 11.47
CA HIS A 344 8.63 15.88 11.74
C HIS A 344 8.20 15.50 13.16
N PHE A 345 8.50 14.28 13.61
CA PHE A 345 8.05 13.80 14.92
C PHE A 345 9.00 14.11 16.08
N SER A 346 10.32 14.10 15.88
CA SER A 346 11.28 14.08 17.00
C SER A 346 12.22 15.28 17.10
N LEU A 347 12.33 16.14 16.08
CA LEU A 347 13.39 17.17 16.00
C LEU A 347 13.49 18.11 17.21
N ARG A 348 12.37 18.36 17.90
CA ARG A 348 12.28 19.28 19.04
C ARG A 348 12.87 18.72 20.34
N GLY A 349 13.19 17.43 20.40
CA GLY A 349 13.73 16.79 21.60
C GLY A 349 12.92 15.60 22.08
N LEU A 350 13.60 14.63 22.69
CA LEU A 350 12.98 13.43 23.27
C LEU A 350 11.85 13.77 24.26
N LYS A 351 12.02 14.83 25.06
CA LYS A 351 11.05 15.27 26.06
C LYS A 351 9.85 16.02 25.47
N THR A 352 9.93 16.53 24.24
CA THR A 352 8.90 17.37 23.60
C THR A 352 8.16 16.65 22.47
N ILE A 353 8.51 15.40 22.16
CA ILE A 353 7.80 14.58 21.15
C ILE A 353 6.30 14.55 21.43
N HIS A 354 5.91 14.40 22.70
CA HIS A 354 4.53 14.36 23.14
C HIS A 354 3.72 15.65 22.90
N GLU A 355 4.41 16.78 22.67
CA GLU A 355 3.80 18.08 22.37
C GLU A 355 3.44 18.23 20.89
N ASN A 356 3.89 17.32 20.03
CA ASN A 356 3.57 17.34 18.61
C ASN A 356 2.08 16.97 18.40
N SER A 357 1.32 17.86 17.74
CA SER A 357 -0.10 17.66 17.48
C SER A 357 -0.43 16.46 16.59
N HIS A 358 0.56 15.91 15.86
CA HIS A 358 0.42 14.73 15.02
C HIS A 358 0.84 13.43 15.70
N VAL A 359 1.26 13.49 16.97
CA VAL A 359 1.34 12.32 17.85
C VAL A 359 -0.08 11.96 18.30
N PHE A 360 -0.47 10.71 18.09
CA PHE A 360 -1.81 10.22 18.37
C PHE A 360 -1.96 9.75 19.83
N PHE A 361 -0.89 9.17 20.40
CA PHE A 361 -0.87 8.52 21.71
C PHE A 361 0.34 8.93 22.59
N PRO A 362 0.32 10.13 23.19
CA PRO A 362 1.40 10.61 24.06
C PRO A 362 1.82 9.63 25.17
N ASP A 363 0.86 8.93 25.79
CA ASP A 363 1.16 7.99 26.87
C ASP A 363 2.06 6.82 26.41
N LYS A 364 1.96 6.41 25.14
CA LYS A 364 2.82 5.38 24.55
C LYS A 364 4.27 5.83 24.39
N ILE A 365 4.51 7.12 24.28
CA ILE A 365 5.85 7.69 24.35
C ILE A 365 6.41 7.45 25.76
N ALA A 366 5.65 7.82 26.80
CA ALA A 366 6.10 7.66 28.19
C ALA A 366 6.39 6.20 28.55
N GLU A 367 5.51 5.28 28.16
CA GLU A 367 5.72 3.83 28.33
C GLU A 367 7.00 3.35 27.60
N SER A 368 7.21 3.78 26.36
CA SER A 368 8.38 3.38 25.57
C SER A 368 9.69 3.97 26.10
N LEU A 369 9.68 5.21 26.60
CA LEU A 369 10.82 5.83 27.27
C LEU A 369 11.24 5.03 28.52
N LEU A 370 10.27 4.54 29.30
CA LEU A 370 10.55 3.68 30.46
C LEU A 370 11.14 2.34 30.04
N LYS A 371 10.61 1.73 28.98
CA LYS A 371 11.10 0.45 28.43
C LYS A 371 12.55 0.54 27.96
N HIS A 372 12.96 1.68 27.42
CA HIS A 372 14.32 1.93 26.92
C HIS A 372 15.18 2.76 27.88
N LYS A 373 14.78 2.90 29.15
CA LYS A 373 15.42 3.78 30.13
C LYS A 373 16.91 3.57 30.30
N GLU A 374 17.38 2.32 30.30
CA GLU A 374 18.81 1.98 30.45
C GLU A 374 19.65 2.57 29.32
N THR A 375 19.21 2.39 28.07
CA THR A 375 19.87 2.96 26.88
C THR A 375 19.72 4.48 26.82
N LEU A 376 18.53 5.00 27.13
CA LEU A 376 18.21 6.42 26.96
C LEU A 376 18.83 7.33 28.04
N ASN A 377 19.14 6.80 29.23
CA ASN A 377 19.73 7.55 30.34
C ASN A 377 21.21 7.22 30.57
N GLN A 378 21.87 6.48 29.67
CA GLN A 378 23.28 6.18 29.81
C GLN A 378 24.10 7.48 29.77
N LYS A 379 25.10 7.57 30.66
CA LYS A 379 25.95 8.76 30.79
C LYS A 379 26.68 9.03 29.46
N GLY A 380 26.67 10.29 29.02
CA GLY A 380 27.24 10.69 27.74
C GLY A 380 26.25 10.66 26.57
N ILE A 381 25.07 10.06 26.71
CA ILE A 381 24.11 10.04 25.61
C ILE A 381 23.27 11.33 25.58
N ASN A 382 23.25 12.01 24.43
CA ASN A 382 22.57 13.28 24.23
C ASN A 382 21.71 13.25 22.96
N PHE A 383 20.50 13.81 23.07
CA PHE A 383 19.58 13.98 21.94
C PHE A 383 20.15 14.89 20.85
N ASN A 384 21.06 15.82 21.18
CA ASN A 384 21.64 16.70 20.17
C ASN A 384 22.40 15.95 19.09
N THR A 385 23.12 14.87 19.40
CA THR A 385 23.82 14.06 18.38
C THR A 385 22.82 13.49 17.37
N PHE A 386 21.70 12.95 17.86
CA PHE A 386 20.62 12.47 16.99
C PHE A 386 19.94 13.62 16.23
N SER A 387 19.70 14.77 16.87
CA SER A 387 19.13 15.95 16.23
C SER A 387 20.03 16.49 15.11
N ASN A 388 21.35 16.52 15.32
CA ASN A 388 22.35 16.91 14.33
C ASN A 388 22.42 15.91 13.18
N PHE A 389 22.36 14.61 13.49
CA PHE A 389 22.21 13.56 12.48
C PHE A 389 20.98 13.80 11.61
N LEU A 390 19.83 14.09 12.21
CA LEU A 390 18.61 14.38 11.46
C LEU A 390 18.71 15.66 10.63
N ARG A 391 19.27 16.75 11.19
CA ARG A 391 19.37 18.05 10.51
C ARG A 391 20.33 18.03 9.32
N ARG A 392 21.47 17.37 9.50
CA ARG A 392 22.56 17.37 8.52
C ARG A 392 22.54 16.14 7.61
N GLY A 393 21.83 15.07 7.97
CA GLY A 393 21.83 13.80 7.23
C GLY A 393 21.39 13.89 5.77
N PHE A 394 20.66 14.95 5.38
CA PHE A 394 20.33 15.23 3.98
C PHE A 394 21.56 15.52 3.09
N SER A 395 22.72 15.85 3.66
CA SER A 395 23.95 16.09 2.90
C SER A 395 24.76 14.83 2.65
N LEU A 396 24.39 13.68 3.23
CA LEU A 396 25.12 12.43 3.06
C LEU A 396 24.97 11.91 1.61
N PRO A 397 26.04 11.33 1.03
CA PRO A 397 25.95 10.69 -0.27
C PRO A 397 25.00 9.49 -0.19
N THR A 398 24.03 9.41 -1.11
CA THR A 398 23.03 8.34 -1.11
C THR A 398 23.45 7.20 -2.02
N ASP A 399 24.31 6.32 -1.50
CA ASP A 399 24.85 5.15 -2.19
C ASP A 399 24.99 3.91 -1.26
N ASP A 400 25.58 2.84 -1.77
CA ASP A 400 25.74 1.57 -1.07
C ASP A 400 26.51 1.70 0.27
N ALA A 401 27.39 2.70 0.41
CA ALA A 401 28.13 2.94 1.65
C ALA A 401 27.19 3.46 2.75
N LEU A 402 26.24 4.34 2.39
CA LEU A 402 25.22 4.81 3.32
C LEU A 402 24.26 3.69 3.73
N ASP A 403 23.90 2.79 2.81
CA ASP A 403 23.09 1.60 3.12
C ASP A 403 23.78 0.72 4.18
N ILE A 404 25.11 0.54 4.08
CA ILE A 404 25.88 -0.19 5.10
C ILE A 404 25.79 0.52 6.45
N VAL A 405 26.00 1.83 6.48
CA VAL A 405 25.94 2.64 7.71
C VAL A 405 24.57 2.57 8.36
N PHE A 406 23.48 2.74 7.59
CA PHE A 406 22.13 2.61 8.11
C PHE A 406 21.84 1.22 8.66
N ASN A 407 22.31 0.16 7.99
CA ASN A 407 22.20 -1.20 8.51
C ASN A 407 22.97 -1.38 9.82
N LYS A 408 24.13 -0.76 9.99
CA LYS A 408 24.91 -0.80 11.24
C LYS A 408 24.24 -0.07 12.39
N ILE A 409 23.56 1.04 12.11
CA ILE A 409 22.89 1.86 13.13
C ILE A 409 21.52 1.26 13.50
N PHE A 410 20.74 0.82 12.50
CA PHE A 410 19.33 0.47 12.68
C PHE A 410 19.00 -1.01 12.49
N ASP A 411 19.98 -1.86 12.15
CA ASP A 411 19.82 -3.28 11.81
C ASP A 411 18.80 -3.54 10.69
N LYS A 412 18.57 -2.53 9.84
CA LYS A 412 17.54 -2.53 8.80
C LYS A 412 17.99 -1.64 7.64
N SER A 413 17.59 -2.03 6.44
CA SER A 413 17.71 -1.19 5.26
C SER A 413 16.76 0.01 5.34
N ILE A 414 17.05 1.05 4.57
CA ILE A 414 16.20 2.25 4.52
C ILE A 414 14.78 1.94 4.02
N ASN A 415 14.62 0.99 3.11
CA ASN A 415 13.32 0.55 2.62
C ASN A 415 12.51 -0.11 3.75
N GLU A 416 13.12 -1.01 4.52
CA GLU A 416 12.45 -1.67 5.65
C GLU A 416 12.05 -0.69 6.75
N LEU A 417 12.87 0.35 7.00
CA LEU A 417 12.54 1.42 7.94
C LEU A 417 11.32 2.21 7.47
N ASN A 418 11.29 2.61 6.21
CA ASN A 418 10.17 3.38 5.64
C ASN A 418 8.87 2.57 5.55
N GLU A 419 8.95 1.29 5.19
CA GLU A 419 7.79 0.39 5.18
C GLU A 419 7.24 0.16 6.60
N ALA A 420 8.14 -0.04 7.58
CA ALA A 420 7.75 -0.13 8.98
C ALA A 420 7.09 1.17 9.47
N PHE A 421 7.62 2.33 9.09
CA PHE A 421 7.00 3.63 9.37
C PHE A 421 5.56 3.70 8.86
N PHE A 422 5.33 3.39 7.58
CA PHE A 422 3.97 3.43 7.02
C PHE A 422 3.02 2.47 7.71
N GLU A 423 3.48 1.26 8.05
CA GLU A 423 2.69 0.28 8.80
C GLU A 423 2.27 0.80 10.18
N VAL A 424 3.21 1.31 10.99
CA VAL A 424 2.90 1.81 12.35
C VAL A 424 2.14 3.13 12.32
N TYR A 425 2.42 4.02 11.36
CA TYR A 425 1.70 5.28 11.18
C TYR A 425 0.23 5.03 10.88
N LEU A 426 -0.05 4.16 9.90
CA LEU A 426 -1.42 3.81 9.52
C LEU A 426 -2.11 3.00 10.61
N PHE A 427 -1.39 2.20 11.41
CA PHE A 427 -1.95 1.54 12.59
C PHE A 427 -2.40 2.55 13.64
N SER A 428 -1.53 3.44 14.12
CA SER A 428 -1.92 4.47 15.09
C SER A 428 -3.05 5.35 14.56
N LEU A 429 -3.01 5.72 13.28
CA LEU A 429 -4.05 6.55 12.66
C LEU A 429 -5.42 5.87 12.65
N ASN A 430 -5.49 4.58 12.28
CA ASN A 430 -6.74 3.81 12.32
C ASN A 430 -7.29 3.70 13.74
N THR A 431 -6.44 3.39 14.72
CA THR A 431 -6.85 3.31 16.13
C THR A 431 -7.36 4.67 16.63
N LYS A 432 -6.70 5.77 16.24
CA LYS A 432 -7.15 7.11 16.60
C LYS A 432 -8.50 7.45 15.99
N PHE A 433 -8.76 7.02 14.75
CA PHE A 433 -10.05 7.20 14.09
C PHE A 433 -11.18 6.47 14.83
N ASP A 434 -10.96 5.21 15.22
CA ASP A 434 -11.95 4.45 15.98
C ASP A 434 -12.25 5.14 17.33
N LEU A 435 -11.22 5.62 18.03
CA LEU A 435 -11.39 6.36 19.29
C LEU A 435 -12.10 7.70 19.10
N LEU A 436 -11.88 8.40 17.99
CA LEU A 436 -12.60 9.64 17.68
C LEU A 436 -14.11 9.37 17.55
N ILE A 437 -14.49 8.28 16.89
CA ILE A 437 -15.90 7.89 16.74
C ILE A 437 -16.50 7.57 18.12
N GLU A 438 -15.79 6.81 18.96
CA GLU A 438 -16.24 6.52 20.32
C GLU A 438 -16.38 7.78 21.19
N GLU A 439 -15.44 8.72 21.09
CA GLU A 439 -15.50 10.01 21.80
C GLU A 439 -16.74 10.82 21.36
N ILE A 440 -17.04 10.84 20.06
CA ILE A 440 -18.23 11.50 19.53
C ILE A 440 -19.49 10.85 20.09
N ARG A 441 -19.61 9.52 20.05
CA ARG A 441 -20.77 8.78 20.60
C ARG A 441 -20.98 9.02 22.09
N GLN A 442 -19.89 9.17 22.85
CA GLN A 442 -19.96 9.48 24.28
C GLN A 442 -20.46 10.91 24.54
N LYS A 443 -20.06 11.87 23.71
CA LYS A 443 -20.45 13.28 23.86
C LYS A 443 -21.83 13.59 23.29
N ASN A 444 -22.20 12.92 22.20
CA ASN A 444 -23.48 13.03 21.53
C ASN A 444 -24.14 11.63 21.46
N PRO A 445 -24.97 11.26 22.45
CA PRO A 445 -25.69 9.98 22.44
C PRO A 445 -26.65 9.79 21.27
N ASN A 446 -27.03 10.87 20.56
CA ASN A 446 -27.87 10.79 19.37
C ASN A 446 -27.08 10.41 18.11
N PHE A 447 -25.74 10.43 18.17
CA PHE A 447 -24.87 9.99 17.09
C PHE A 447 -24.81 8.46 16.99
N ASN A 448 -25.91 7.84 16.60
CA ASN A 448 -26.05 6.38 16.54
C ASN A 448 -25.71 5.79 15.15
N TYR A 449 -24.65 6.29 14.52
CA TYR A 449 -24.16 5.76 13.25
C TYR A 449 -23.14 4.65 13.51
N SER A 450 -23.29 3.50 12.86
CA SER A 450 -22.28 2.43 12.82
C SER A 450 -21.04 2.85 12.04
N TYR A 451 -19.93 2.12 12.19
CA TYR A 451 -18.71 2.39 11.42
C TYR A 451 -18.99 2.37 9.91
N GLU A 452 -19.73 1.38 9.43
CA GLU A 452 -20.10 1.24 8.01
C GLU A 452 -20.95 2.40 7.51
N GLU A 453 -21.85 2.94 8.33
CA GLU A 453 -22.67 4.11 7.98
C GLU A 453 -21.82 5.38 7.92
N ILE A 454 -20.95 5.62 8.90
CA ILE A 454 -20.01 6.75 8.89
C ILE A 454 -19.14 6.70 7.63
N ILE A 455 -18.57 5.53 7.31
CA ILE A 455 -17.76 5.38 6.10
C ILE A 455 -18.61 5.61 4.84
N HIS A 456 -19.84 5.12 4.80
CA HIS A 456 -20.75 5.38 3.68
C HIS A 456 -21.00 6.88 3.47
N ASP A 457 -21.25 7.62 4.55
CA ASP A 457 -21.48 9.06 4.54
C ASP A 457 -20.25 9.82 4.03
N ILE A 458 -19.03 9.42 4.45
CA ILE A 458 -17.79 9.98 3.89
C ILE A 458 -17.69 9.74 2.38
N PHE A 459 -18.07 8.57 1.88
CA PHE A 459 -18.11 8.30 0.44
C PHE A 459 -19.21 9.09 -0.30
N ILE A 460 -20.34 9.40 0.36
CA ILE A 460 -21.35 10.34 -0.17
C ILE A 460 -20.73 11.74 -0.32
N ILE A 461 -19.99 12.21 0.68
CA ILE A 461 -19.30 13.52 0.61
C ILE A 461 -18.32 13.53 -0.56
N ILE A 462 -17.42 12.54 -0.64
CA ILE A 462 -16.43 12.43 -1.73
C ILE A 462 -17.13 12.40 -3.11
N HIS A 463 -18.20 11.60 -3.25
CA HIS A 463 -18.95 11.52 -4.50
C HIS A 463 -19.55 12.87 -4.93
N ASN A 464 -20.13 13.61 -4.00
CA ASN A 464 -20.73 14.91 -4.27
C ASN A 464 -19.68 15.98 -4.56
N LEU A 465 -18.53 15.97 -3.87
CA LEU A 465 -17.40 16.83 -4.19
C LEU A 465 -16.90 16.57 -5.62
N ILE A 466 -16.70 15.29 -6.00
CA ILE A 466 -16.31 14.94 -7.36
C ILE A 466 -17.34 15.43 -8.38
N SER A 467 -18.62 15.19 -8.10
CA SER A 467 -19.70 15.56 -9.01
C SER A 467 -19.81 17.07 -9.20
N LYS A 468 -19.66 17.85 -8.12
CA LYS A 468 -19.77 19.32 -8.15
C LYS A 468 -18.57 19.98 -8.82
N ILE A 469 -17.36 19.45 -8.62
CA ILE A 469 -16.11 20.09 -9.07
C ILE A 469 -15.70 19.63 -10.47
N PHE A 470 -15.87 18.35 -10.77
CA PHE A 470 -15.25 17.73 -11.94
C PHE A 470 -16.23 17.22 -12.99
N ILE A 471 -17.54 17.20 -12.73
CA ILE A 471 -18.50 16.55 -13.63
C ILE A 471 -19.54 17.55 -14.12
N ALA A 472 -19.65 17.64 -15.44
CA ALA A 472 -20.74 18.30 -16.17
C ALA A 472 -20.93 17.58 -17.51
N ASP A 473 -21.75 18.13 -18.41
CA ASP A 473 -21.93 17.59 -19.76
C ASP A 473 -20.62 17.62 -20.55
N LYS A 474 -19.82 18.68 -20.40
CA LYS A 474 -18.49 18.81 -21.00
C LYS A 474 -17.44 19.32 -20.01
N PRO A 475 -16.14 18.99 -20.18
CA PRO A 475 -15.09 19.50 -19.30
C PRO A 475 -14.92 21.02 -19.36
N GLU A 476 -15.29 21.66 -20.47
CA GLU A 476 -15.30 23.12 -20.63
C GLU A 476 -16.25 23.80 -19.61
N ASP A 477 -17.36 23.15 -19.26
CA ASP A 477 -18.39 23.73 -18.39
C ASP A 477 -17.93 23.84 -16.93
N VAL A 478 -17.00 22.98 -16.51
CA VAL A 478 -16.43 22.97 -15.14
C VAL A 478 -15.09 23.71 -15.05
N GLN A 479 -14.48 24.06 -16.18
CA GLN A 479 -13.19 24.77 -16.22
C GLN A 479 -13.23 26.07 -15.41
N GLN A 480 -14.35 26.78 -15.46
CA GLN A 480 -14.57 28.05 -14.76
C GLN A 480 -14.51 27.96 -13.22
N TYR A 481 -14.63 26.75 -12.66
CA TYR A 481 -14.57 26.53 -11.21
C TYR A 481 -13.15 26.59 -10.66
N PHE A 482 -12.13 26.42 -11.50
CA PHE A 482 -10.74 26.38 -11.10
C PHE A 482 -10.08 27.76 -11.10
N ASN A 483 -9.09 27.96 -10.23
CA ASN A 483 -8.32 29.21 -10.12
C ASN A 483 -7.35 29.39 -11.29
N ASP A 484 -6.81 28.30 -11.86
CA ASP A 484 -5.97 28.30 -13.06
C ASP A 484 -6.59 27.48 -14.21
N PRO A 485 -7.59 28.05 -14.91
CA PRO A 485 -8.28 27.37 -15.99
C PRO A 485 -7.44 27.25 -17.27
N LEU A 486 -6.49 28.16 -17.50
CA LEU A 486 -5.78 28.27 -18.79
C LEU A 486 -4.56 27.36 -18.88
N SER A 487 -3.93 27.02 -17.75
CA SER A 487 -2.71 26.22 -17.73
C SER A 487 -2.97 24.84 -17.13
N ARG A 488 -3.31 24.76 -15.84
CA ARG A 488 -3.40 23.51 -15.10
C ARG A 488 -4.71 22.78 -15.40
N TYR A 489 -5.82 23.50 -15.45
CA TYR A 489 -7.18 22.96 -15.60
C TYR A 489 -7.78 23.19 -16.99
N THR A 490 -7.04 22.87 -18.04
CA THR A 490 -7.60 22.81 -19.40
C THR A 490 -8.64 21.66 -19.51
N PRO A 491 -9.59 21.71 -20.46
CA PRO A 491 -10.61 20.66 -20.64
C PRO A 491 -10.03 19.24 -20.77
N LYS A 492 -8.89 19.11 -21.46
CA LYS A 492 -8.16 17.84 -21.60
C LYS A 492 -7.61 17.33 -20.27
N ASN A 493 -7.06 18.22 -19.44
CA ASN A 493 -6.51 17.86 -18.15
C ASN A 493 -7.63 17.50 -17.16
N ILE A 494 -8.74 18.24 -17.16
CA ILE A 494 -9.92 17.92 -16.34
C ILE A 494 -10.44 16.53 -16.71
N ALA A 495 -10.64 16.26 -18.00
CA ALA A 495 -11.07 14.95 -18.47
C ALA A 495 -10.10 13.83 -18.04
N LEU A 496 -8.79 14.09 -18.12
CA LEU A 496 -7.77 13.15 -17.67
C LEU A 496 -7.87 12.92 -16.15
N ARG A 497 -8.03 13.95 -15.32
CA ARG A 497 -8.18 13.80 -13.86
C ARG A 497 -9.40 12.97 -13.48
N VAL A 498 -10.52 13.18 -14.17
CA VAL A 498 -11.71 12.35 -13.98
C VAL A 498 -11.47 10.90 -14.39
N LEU A 499 -10.73 10.66 -15.48
CA LEU A 499 -10.37 9.32 -15.90
C LEU A 499 -9.42 8.64 -14.90
N GLU A 500 -8.48 9.41 -14.34
CA GLU A 500 -7.51 8.96 -13.33
C GLU A 500 -8.16 8.47 -12.04
N LEU A 501 -9.36 8.96 -11.66
CA LEU A 501 -10.12 8.38 -10.53
C LEU A 501 -10.34 6.87 -10.69
N ARG A 502 -10.38 6.36 -11.92
CA ARG A 502 -10.56 4.93 -12.18
C ARG A 502 -9.32 4.09 -11.85
N ILE A 503 -8.15 4.72 -11.70
CA ILE A 503 -6.89 4.06 -11.34
C ILE A 503 -6.93 3.54 -9.89
N PHE A 504 -7.65 4.22 -8.99
CA PHE A 504 -7.82 3.78 -7.60
C PHE A 504 -8.46 2.39 -7.47
N ARG A 505 -9.09 1.87 -8.52
CA ARG A 505 -9.57 0.47 -8.57
C ARG A 505 -8.43 -0.54 -8.64
N GLU A 506 -7.35 -0.17 -9.32
CA GLU A 506 -6.22 -1.03 -9.70
C GLU A 506 -4.98 -0.80 -8.84
N ILE A 507 -4.78 0.44 -8.39
CA ILE A 507 -3.60 0.89 -7.66
C ILE A 507 -4.03 1.42 -6.29
N PRO A 508 -3.58 0.79 -5.19
CA PRO A 508 -3.92 1.19 -3.84
C PRO A 508 -2.90 2.21 -3.31
N LEU A 509 -2.65 3.30 -4.03
CA LEU A 509 -1.66 4.31 -3.65
C LEU A 509 -2.12 5.72 -4.01
N SER A 510 -1.52 6.71 -3.36
CA SER A 510 -1.51 8.12 -3.75
C SER A 510 -1.12 8.32 -5.21
N ASP A 511 -1.74 9.30 -5.86
CA ASP A 511 -1.51 9.70 -7.25
C ASP A 511 -0.05 10.07 -7.54
N ASN A 512 0.66 10.58 -6.54
CA ASN A 512 2.09 10.87 -6.65
C ASN A 512 2.91 9.61 -6.94
N ASN A 513 2.56 8.46 -6.39
CA ASN A 513 3.34 7.22 -6.50
C ASN A 513 2.89 6.28 -7.61
N TRP A 514 1.83 6.63 -8.34
CA TRP A 514 1.36 5.83 -9.47
C TRP A 514 2.43 5.63 -10.53
N VAL A 515 3.25 6.65 -10.79
CA VAL A 515 4.33 6.59 -11.79
C VAL A 515 5.28 5.44 -11.46
N ASP A 516 5.92 5.50 -10.30
CA ASP A 516 6.91 4.51 -9.86
C ASP A 516 6.26 3.14 -9.69
N TYR A 517 5.08 3.06 -9.06
CA TYR A 517 4.41 1.79 -8.84
C TYR A 517 4.00 1.11 -10.16
N PHE A 518 3.36 1.83 -11.08
CA PHE A 518 2.83 1.24 -12.30
C PHE A 518 3.93 0.95 -13.32
N THR A 519 4.97 1.79 -13.40
CA THR A 519 6.16 1.48 -14.22
C THR A 519 6.92 0.28 -13.65
N SER A 520 7.07 0.15 -12.33
CA SER A 520 7.72 -0.99 -11.68
C SER A 520 6.95 -2.30 -11.85
N ARG A 521 5.61 -2.27 -11.71
CA ARG A 521 4.79 -3.45 -12.03
C ARG A 521 4.92 -3.87 -13.50
N ASN A 522 5.21 -2.93 -14.39
CA ASN A 522 5.39 -3.19 -15.81
C ASN A 522 6.87 -3.12 -16.24
N LYS A 523 7.82 -3.33 -15.32
CA LYS A 523 9.28 -3.15 -15.53
C LYS A 523 9.77 -3.73 -16.86
N GLU A 524 9.45 -4.99 -17.14
CA GLU A 524 9.87 -5.67 -18.37
C GLU A 524 9.37 -4.99 -19.65
N GLN A 525 8.13 -4.50 -19.64
CA GLN A 525 7.57 -3.76 -20.77
C GLN A 525 8.24 -2.39 -20.91
N VAL A 526 8.50 -1.69 -19.81
CA VAL A 526 9.19 -0.40 -19.80
C VAL A 526 10.60 -0.57 -20.37
N LYS A 527 11.39 -1.50 -19.81
CA LYS A 527 12.74 -1.81 -20.28
C LYS A 527 12.75 -2.21 -21.74
N LYS A 528 11.86 -3.09 -22.19
CA LYS A 528 11.75 -3.48 -23.60
C LYS A 528 11.47 -2.29 -24.52
N THR A 529 10.63 -1.35 -24.08
CA THR A 529 10.27 -0.16 -24.86
C THR A 529 11.46 0.80 -25.00
N LEU A 530 12.30 0.92 -23.96
CA LEU A 530 13.43 1.85 -23.92
C LEU A 530 14.77 1.23 -24.38
N LYS A 531 14.88 -0.11 -24.38
CA LYS A 531 16.09 -0.88 -24.72
C LYS A 531 16.83 -0.43 -25.99
N PRO A 532 16.17 -0.06 -27.11
CA PRO A 532 16.91 0.38 -28.29
C PRO A 532 17.66 1.70 -28.12
N TYR A 533 17.47 2.41 -27.00
CA TYR A 533 17.93 3.79 -26.82
C TYR A 533 18.65 4.02 -25.48
N ALA A 534 18.25 3.30 -24.43
CA ALA A 534 18.91 3.35 -23.13
C ALA A 534 18.79 1.99 -22.44
N ASP A 535 19.84 1.59 -21.73
CA ASP A 535 19.73 0.52 -20.73
C ASP A 535 19.29 1.15 -19.41
N ILE A 536 18.17 0.65 -18.86
CA ILE A 536 17.56 1.22 -17.66
C ILE A 536 17.92 0.33 -16.46
N PRO A 537 18.70 0.85 -15.50
CA PRO A 537 19.03 0.13 -14.28
C PRO A 537 17.79 -0.27 -13.47
N ASP A 538 17.89 -1.35 -12.70
CA ASP A 538 16.80 -1.80 -11.82
C ASP A 538 16.52 -0.83 -10.67
N SER A 539 17.48 0.03 -10.30
CA SER A 539 17.35 1.06 -9.25
C SER A 539 16.31 2.14 -9.55
N TYR A 540 15.82 2.23 -10.79
CA TYR A 540 14.71 3.12 -11.16
C TYR A 540 13.32 2.54 -10.82
N PHE A 541 13.25 1.27 -10.42
CA PHE A 541 12.00 0.57 -10.14
C PHE A 541 11.93 0.09 -8.70
N PHE A 542 10.73 0.00 -8.15
CA PHE A 542 10.50 -0.74 -6.91
C PHE A 542 10.87 -2.21 -7.09
N THR A 543 11.51 -2.77 -6.07
CA THR A 543 11.79 -4.20 -5.97
C THR A 543 10.48 -4.99 -5.84
N PRO A 544 10.47 -6.30 -6.19
CA PRO A 544 9.31 -7.16 -5.96
C PRO A 544 8.84 -7.17 -4.50
N GLU A 545 9.79 -7.15 -3.56
CA GLU A 545 9.53 -7.01 -2.11
C GLU A 545 8.73 -5.77 -1.79
N ARG A 546 9.21 -4.61 -2.23
CA ARG A 546 8.54 -3.34 -1.95
C ARG A 546 7.15 -3.28 -2.58
N LEU A 547 6.98 -3.79 -3.81
CA LEU A 547 5.66 -3.91 -4.43
C LEU A 547 4.71 -4.78 -3.61
N LEU A 548 5.19 -5.92 -3.08
CA LEU A 548 4.37 -6.78 -2.23
C LEU A 548 4.03 -6.08 -0.91
N LYS A 549 5.01 -5.45 -0.25
CA LYS A 549 4.84 -4.76 1.03
C LYS A 549 3.86 -3.60 0.94
N ILE A 550 3.93 -2.80 -0.13
CA ILE A 550 2.91 -1.81 -0.48
C ILE A 550 1.53 -2.48 -0.57
N ASN A 551 1.37 -3.52 -1.38
CA ASN A 551 0.06 -4.19 -1.49
C ASN A 551 -0.40 -4.77 -0.14
N MET A 552 0.52 -5.21 0.71
CA MET A 552 0.19 -5.70 2.04
C MET A 552 -0.31 -4.59 2.95
N ILE A 553 0.34 -3.43 2.99
CA ILE A 553 -0.09 -2.30 3.82
C ILE A 553 -1.51 -1.84 3.46
N TYR A 554 -1.85 -1.82 2.16
CA TYR A 554 -3.12 -1.24 1.72
C TYR A 554 -4.27 -2.25 1.55
N ASP A 555 -3.96 -3.49 1.17
CA ASP A 555 -4.98 -4.49 0.91
C ASP A 555 -5.05 -5.59 1.98
N ARG A 556 -4.18 -5.52 3.01
CA ARG A 556 -4.16 -6.48 4.12
C ARG A 556 -4.32 -5.73 5.43
N GLY A 557 -5.25 -6.19 6.26
CA GLY A 557 -5.52 -5.55 7.55
C GLY A 557 -4.28 -5.51 8.44
N ASN A 558 -4.18 -4.48 9.28
CA ASN A 558 -3.14 -4.37 10.29
C ASN A 558 -3.23 -5.54 11.25
N LEU A 559 -2.07 -5.93 11.78
CA LEU A 559 -1.98 -6.98 12.78
C LEU A 559 -2.22 -6.38 14.17
N GLU A 560 -2.87 -7.13 15.05
CA GLU A 560 -3.02 -6.75 16.47
C GLU A 560 -1.67 -6.54 17.16
N SER A 561 -0.62 -7.22 16.69
CA SER A 561 0.75 -7.10 17.20
C SER A 561 1.54 -5.93 16.61
N THR A 562 0.93 -5.09 15.77
CA THR A 562 1.59 -3.90 15.21
C THR A 562 1.83 -2.89 16.33
N LYS A 563 3.03 -2.32 16.40
CA LYS A 563 3.36 -1.28 17.38
C LYS A 563 2.68 0.03 17.02
N TYR A 564 2.45 0.87 18.02
CA TYR A 564 2.08 2.26 17.77
C TYR A 564 3.28 3.03 17.17
N LEU A 565 2.99 4.02 16.33
CA LEU A 565 3.96 4.97 15.78
C LEU A 565 4.88 5.54 16.86
N GLU A 566 4.31 5.90 18.00
CA GLU A 566 5.00 6.49 19.14
C GLU A 566 6.05 5.55 19.73
N GLU A 567 5.73 4.26 19.85
CA GLU A 567 6.69 3.25 20.31
C GLU A 567 7.83 3.10 19.29
N TRP A 568 7.48 3.09 18.01
CA TRP A 568 8.45 2.94 16.91
C TRP A 568 9.41 4.13 16.82
N ILE A 569 8.94 5.37 16.99
CA ILE A 569 9.80 6.57 17.02
C ILE A 569 10.86 6.44 18.13
N ILE A 570 10.44 6.02 19.34
CA ILE A 570 11.37 5.82 20.46
C ILE A 570 12.33 4.67 20.19
N GLU A 571 11.90 3.60 19.53
CA GLU A 571 12.78 2.50 19.13
C GLU A 571 13.87 2.96 18.14
N ILE A 572 13.54 3.82 17.17
CA ILE A 572 14.54 4.39 16.24
C ILE A 572 15.58 5.22 16.99
N ILE A 573 15.13 6.07 17.93
CA ILE A 573 16.03 6.87 18.76
C ILE A 573 16.91 5.96 19.63
N ALA A 574 16.31 4.95 20.27
CA ALA A 574 17.03 4.01 21.12
C ALA A 574 18.07 3.19 20.33
N LYS A 575 17.80 2.82 19.08
CA LYS A 575 18.78 2.17 18.20
C LYS A 575 19.95 3.07 17.87
N PHE A 576 19.68 4.34 17.52
CA PHE A 576 20.75 5.32 17.31
C PHE A 576 21.60 5.52 18.57
N TYR A 577 20.96 5.59 19.74
CA TYR A 577 21.67 5.73 21.01
C TYR A 577 22.50 4.49 21.34
N LYS A 578 22.00 3.30 21.06
CA LYS A 578 22.78 2.06 21.22
C LYS A 578 24.01 2.06 20.32
N PHE A 579 23.89 2.56 19.09
CA PHE A 579 25.03 2.78 18.23
C PHE A 579 26.02 3.80 18.84
N GLN A 580 25.53 4.91 19.37
CA GLN A 580 26.37 5.89 20.07
C GLN A 580 27.13 5.29 21.25
N ILE A 581 26.44 4.54 22.11
CA ILE A 581 27.03 3.81 23.24
C ILE A 581 28.15 2.88 22.75
N ASN A 582 27.90 2.09 21.71
CA ASN A 582 28.88 1.15 21.17
C ASN A 582 30.15 1.83 20.62
N ILE A 583 30.05 3.07 20.15
CA ILE A 583 31.19 3.87 19.69
C ILE A 583 31.92 4.46 20.89
N ASP A 584 31.18 5.09 21.82
CA ASP A 584 31.73 5.74 23.01
C ASP A 584 32.44 4.71 23.93
N GLU A 585 31.94 3.49 24.07
CA GLU A 585 32.56 2.41 24.86
C GLU A 585 33.92 1.93 24.31
N LYS A 586 34.20 2.19 23.03
CA LYS A 586 35.50 1.87 22.41
C LYS A 586 36.52 2.99 22.55
N LEU A 587 36.09 4.16 23.00
CA LEU A 587 36.92 5.35 23.09
C LEU A 587 37.45 5.55 24.51
N PRO A 588 38.67 6.09 24.67
CA PRO A 588 39.14 6.54 25.97
C PRO A 588 38.31 7.73 26.46
N ASN A 589 38.29 7.99 27.77
CA ASN A 589 37.50 9.08 28.37
C ASN A 589 37.78 10.47 27.74
N ASN A 590 39.01 10.71 27.26
CA ASN A 590 39.41 11.94 26.56
C ASN A 590 39.98 11.58 25.19
N TYR A 591 39.10 11.32 24.22
CA TYR A 591 39.49 10.94 22.88
C TYR A 591 39.64 12.15 21.94
N THR A 592 40.47 12.00 20.93
CA THR A 592 40.68 12.97 19.85
C THR A 592 39.73 12.70 18.67
N ASN A 593 39.54 13.69 17.79
CA ASN A 593 38.77 13.48 16.55
C ASN A 593 39.31 12.33 15.71
N ASN A 594 40.62 12.07 15.75
CA ASN A 594 41.23 10.96 15.02
C ASN A 594 40.84 9.60 15.62
N GLU A 595 40.82 9.47 16.95
CA GLU A 595 40.36 8.23 17.61
C GLU A 595 38.86 8.00 17.37
N LEU A 596 38.06 9.06 17.39
CA LEU A 596 36.63 9.00 17.04
C LEU A 596 36.44 8.56 15.57
N TYR A 597 37.20 9.16 14.66
CA TYR A 597 37.22 8.80 13.24
C TYR A 597 37.56 7.31 13.07
N GLU A 598 38.64 6.83 13.70
CA GLU A 598 39.05 5.43 13.62
C GLU A 598 37.98 4.48 14.19
N SER A 599 37.32 4.85 15.29
CA SER A 599 36.23 4.03 15.87
C SER A 599 35.05 3.88 14.92
N PHE A 600 34.60 4.99 14.32
CA PHE A 600 33.53 4.96 13.30
C PHE A 600 33.93 4.19 12.05
N PHE A 601 35.10 4.50 11.48
CA PHE A 601 35.56 3.85 10.26
C PHE A 601 35.74 2.33 10.47
N ASN A 602 36.27 1.91 11.62
CA ASN A 602 36.38 0.50 11.96
C ASN A 602 35.02 -0.17 12.10
N GLU A 603 34.01 0.51 12.66
CA GLU A 603 32.66 -0.05 12.77
C GLU A 603 31.98 -0.18 11.39
N PHE A 604 32.04 0.88 10.58
CA PHE A 604 31.40 0.94 9.27
C PHE A 604 32.09 0.05 8.23
N SER A 605 33.43 0.01 8.20
CA SER A 605 34.20 -0.78 7.24
C SER A 605 34.34 -2.26 7.62
N LYS A 606 33.83 -2.67 8.78
CA LYS A 606 33.94 -4.05 9.27
C LYS A 606 33.29 -5.05 8.30
N GLY A 607 34.13 -5.88 7.68
CA GLY A 607 33.71 -6.90 6.71
C GLY A 607 33.62 -6.40 5.26
N ILE A 608 33.97 -5.14 5.00
CA ILE A 608 33.94 -4.54 3.67
C ILE A 608 35.34 -4.59 3.05
N MET A 609 35.47 -5.35 1.95
CA MET A 609 36.71 -5.51 1.19
C MET A 609 36.77 -4.62 -0.06
N ASP A 610 35.62 -4.11 -0.52
CA ASP A 610 35.53 -3.23 -1.69
C ASP A 610 36.16 -1.86 -1.39
N THR A 611 37.21 -1.52 -2.12
CA THR A 611 37.97 -0.29 -1.91
C THR A 611 37.17 0.97 -2.22
N GLN A 612 36.28 0.94 -3.23
CA GLN A 612 35.47 2.10 -3.60
C GLN A 612 34.41 2.39 -2.54
N ILE A 613 33.83 1.33 -1.95
CA ILE A 613 32.90 1.49 -0.82
C ILE A 613 33.66 2.02 0.40
N ARG A 614 34.87 1.52 0.67
CA ARG A 614 35.69 2.01 1.79
C ARG A 614 36.02 3.49 1.67
N GLU A 615 36.40 3.99 0.49
CA GLU A 615 36.64 5.43 0.25
C GLU A 615 35.40 6.27 0.58
N LYS A 616 34.22 5.84 0.15
CA LYS A 616 32.96 6.54 0.48
C LYS A 616 32.61 6.49 1.96
N LEU A 617 33.00 5.43 2.66
CA LEU A 617 32.84 5.34 4.11
C LEU A 617 33.72 6.35 4.85
N GLU A 618 34.84 6.81 4.27
CA GLU A 618 35.65 7.88 4.87
C GLU A 618 34.85 9.18 4.94
N GLU A 619 34.21 9.59 3.84
CA GLU A 619 33.35 10.79 3.79
C GLU A 619 32.19 10.71 4.81
N ILE A 620 31.54 9.55 4.91
CA ILE A 620 30.45 9.36 5.88
C ILE A 620 30.99 9.38 7.31
N THR A 621 32.16 8.78 7.57
CA THR A 621 32.80 8.81 8.88
C THR A 621 33.12 10.25 9.30
N GLU A 622 33.69 11.08 8.41
CA GLU A 622 33.97 12.49 8.70
C GLU A 622 32.70 13.22 9.14
N PHE A 623 31.58 13.00 8.43
CA PHE A 623 30.29 13.54 8.82
C PHE A 623 29.90 13.13 10.25
N PHE A 624 30.06 11.85 10.63
CA PHE A 624 29.73 11.38 11.98
C PHE A 624 30.62 12.00 13.05
N VAL A 625 31.92 12.18 12.78
CA VAL A 625 32.87 12.87 13.68
C VAL A 625 32.45 14.33 13.91
N GLU A 626 31.97 15.01 12.87
CA GLU A 626 31.56 16.41 12.98
C GLU A 626 30.30 16.60 13.83
N ILE A 627 29.31 15.70 13.71
CA ILE A 627 28.04 15.80 14.44
C ILE A 627 28.09 15.25 15.86
N TRP A 628 29.17 14.57 16.25
CA TRP A 628 29.34 13.99 17.58
C TRP A 628 29.64 15.07 18.62
N GLU A 629 28.75 15.22 19.61
CA GLU A 629 28.83 16.30 20.60
C GLU A 629 29.51 15.92 21.92
N ASN A 630 29.91 14.66 22.15
CA ASN A 630 30.67 14.28 23.35
C ASN A 630 32.15 14.73 23.28
N LYS A 631 32.39 16.00 22.90
CA LYS A 631 33.71 16.60 22.74
C LYS A 631 34.33 17.13 24.05
N GLU A 632 33.75 16.80 25.21
CA GLU A 632 34.27 17.23 26.52
C GLU A 632 34.45 16.07 27.51
#